data_AF-A0A9X5E6X3-F1
#
_entry.id   AF-A0A9X5E6X3-F1
#
_cell.length_a   1.000
_cell.length_b   1.000
_cell.length_c   1.000
_cell.angle_alpha   90.00
_cell.angle_beta   90.00
_cell.angle_gamma   90.00
#
_symmetry.space_group_name_H-M   'P 1'
#
loop_
_entity.id
_entity.type
_entity.pdbx_description
1 polymer ?
#
loop_
_entity_poly.entity_id
_entity_poly.type
_entity_poly.pdbx_seq_one_letter_code
_entity_poly.pdbx_strand_id
1 'polypeptide(L)' 'MQQPKYQPKKTAPVQYFFRNFNSEAGKVAPGWGTTPLMVALMVLFFLFLLIILELANASLMVRGIHVGW' A
#
# COMPACT_ATOMS: atom_id res chain seq x y z
N MET A 1 6.52 -38.11 -15.04
CA MET A 1 5.57 -38.32 -13.94
C MET A 1 4.59 -37.17 -13.96
N GLN A 2 3.29 -37.40 -14.17
CA GLN A 2 2.28 -36.33 -14.15
C GLN A 2 1.95 -36.03 -12.69
N GLN A 3 2.01 -34.75 -12.28
CA GLN A 3 1.66 -34.41 -10.90
C GLN A 3 0.16 -34.65 -10.65
N PRO A 4 -0.23 -35.26 -9.51
CA PRO A 4 -1.63 -35.44 -9.19
C PRO A 4 -2.33 -34.08 -9.09
N LYS A 5 -3.45 -33.95 -9.80
CA LYS A 5 -4.25 -32.72 -9.87
C LYS A 5 -4.93 -32.50 -8.50
N TYR A 6 -4.39 -31.59 -7.70
CA TYR A 6 -4.96 -31.23 -6.40
C TYR A 6 -6.41 -30.76 -6.56
N GLN A 7 -7.35 -31.47 -5.94
CA GLN A 7 -8.74 -31.05 -5.88
C GLN A 7 -8.99 -30.39 -4.51
N PRO A 8 -9.21 -29.07 -4.46
CA PRO A 8 -9.53 -28.42 -3.21
C PRO A 8 -10.85 -28.99 -2.69
N LYS A 9 -10.88 -29.35 -1.40
CA LYS A 9 -12.13 -29.67 -0.70
C LYS A 9 -13.06 -28.47 -0.92
N LYS A 10 -14.30 -28.68 -1.37
CA LYS A 10 -15.31 -27.61 -1.48
C LYS A 10 -15.64 -27.11 -0.08
N THR A 11 -14.79 -26.25 0.48
CA THR A 11 -14.96 -25.68 1.80
C THR A 11 -16.00 -24.57 1.74
N ALA A 12 -16.79 -24.48 2.83
CA ALA A 12 -17.86 -23.55 3.21
C ALA A 12 -18.42 -22.55 2.17
N PRO A 13 -19.75 -22.24 2.19
CA PRO A 13 -20.39 -21.25 1.31
C PRO A 13 -19.63 -19.91 1.13
N VAL A 14 -18.92 -19.47 2.17
CA VAL A 14 -18.09 -18.27 2.19
C VAL A 14 -16.92 -18.30 1.18
N GLN A 15 -16.39 -19.48 0.86
CA GLN A 15 -15.29 -19.62 -0.09
C GLN A 15 -15.70 -19.25 -1.52
N TYR A 16 -16.94 -19.50 -1.91
CA TYR A 16 -17.43 -19.11 -3.23
C TYR A 16 -17.46 -17.60 -3.39
N PHE A 17 -17.78 -16.88 -2.31
CA PHE A 17 -17.73 -15.42 -2.28
C PHE A 17 -16.29 -14.92 -2.38
N PHE A 18 -15.35 -15.51 -1.63
CA PHE A 18 -13.96 -15.04 -1.58
C PHE A 18 -13.08 -15.53 -2.74
N ARG A 19 -13.49 -16.55 -3.49
CA ARG A 19 -12.70 -17.15 -4.58
C ARG A 19 -12.24 -16.12 -5.61
N ASN A 20 -13.10 -15.18 -5.98
CA ASN A 20 -12.78 -14.15 -6.98
C ASN A 20 -11.80 -13.08 -6.48
N PHE A 21 -11.65 -12.93 -5.16
CA PHE A 21 -10.69 -11.97 -4.58
C PHE A 21 -9.26 -12.52 -4.58
N ASN A 22 -9.09 -13.83 -4.65
CA ASN A 22 -7.77 -14.48 -4.67
C ASN A 22 -7.44 -15.11 -6.04
N SER A 23 -8.20 -14.81 -7.09
CA SER A 23 -8.02 -15.44 -8.41
C SER A 23 -6.91 -14.80 -9.26
N GLU A 24 -6.45 -13.59 -8.92
CA GLU A 24 -5.44 -12.86 -9.70
C GLU A 24 -4.04 -12.90 -9.07
N ALA A 25 -3.78 -13.83 -8.14
CA ALA A 25 -2.46 -13.98 -7.53
C ALA A 25 -1.39 -14.23 -8.61
N GLY A 26 -0.33 -13.42 -8.60
CA GLY A 26 0.75 -13.47 -9.59
C GLY A 26 0.49 -12.67 -10.88
N LYS A 27 -0.70 -12.08 -11.06
CA LYS A 27 -0.95 -11.13 -12.14
C LYS A 27 -0.25 -9.80 -11.82
N VAL A 28 0.54 -9.30 -12.77
CA VAL A 28 1.29 -8.05 -12.63
C VAL A 28 1.18 -7.22 -13.90
N ALA A 29 1.34 -5.90 -13.77
CA ALA A 29 1.48 -5.04 -14.94
C ALA A 29 2.92 -5.14 -15.49
N PRO A 30 3.13 -5.27 -16.82
CA PRO A 30 4.46 -5.34 -17.40
C PRO A 30 5.19 -3.98 -17.32
N GLY A 31 6.52 -4.03 -17.32
CA GLY A 31 7.37 -2.84 -17.25
C GLY A 31 7.32 -2.16 -15.88
N TRP A 32 7.32 -0.82 -15.87
CA TRP A 32 7.33 -0.02 -14.64
C TRP A 32 5.94 0.23 -14.04
N GLY A 33 4.86 -0.12 -14.76
CA GLY A 33 3.48 0.08 -14.28
C GLY A 33 3.26 1.48 -13.70
N THR A 34 2.76 1.53 -12.47
CA THR A 34 2.51 2.77 -11.72
C THR A 34 3.66 3.17 -10.79
N THR A 35 4.83 2.53 -10.87
CA THR A 35 5.98 2.84 -10.00
C THR A 35 6.39 4.32 -10.04
N PRO A 36 6.45 5.02 -11.19
CA PRO A 36 6.77 6.45 -11.18
C PRO A 36 5.75 7.29 -10.40
N LEU A 37 4.46 6.96 -10.51
CA LEU A 37 3.39 7.61 -9.75
C LEU A 37 3.52 7.31 -8.25
N MET A 38 3.80 6.05 -7.89
CA MET A 38 4.07 5.64 -6.51
C MET A 38 5.24 6.45 -5.93
N VAL A 39 6.35 6.58 -6.64
CA VAL A 39 7.51 7.37 -6.18
C VAL A 39 7.14 8.83 -5.99
N ALA A 40 6.40 9.44 -6.91
CA ALA A 40 5.94 10.83 -6.74
C ALA A 40 5.09 10.99 -5.47
N LEU A 41 4.14 10.09 -5.22
CA LEU A 41 3.31 10.10 -4.02
C LEU A 41 4.13 9.84 -2.75
N MET A 42 5.12 8.95 -2.81
CA MET A 42 6.03 8.69 -1.68
C MET A 42 6.84 9.93 -1.32
N VAL A 43 7.35 10.68 -2.31
CA VAL A 43 8.08 11.93 -2.05
C VAL A 43 7.17 12.97 -1.42
N LEU A 44 5.93 13.13 -1.92
CA LEU A 44 4.97 14.04 -1.31
C LEU A 44 4.62 13.63 0.13
N PHE A 45 4.45 12.33 0.38
CA PHE A 45 4.18 11.80 1.72
C PHE A 45 5.38 12.00 2.65
N PHE A 46 6.60 11.79 2.16
CA PHE A 46 7.83 12.04 2.92
C PHE A 46 7.98 13.52 3.28
N LEU A 47 7.73 14.44 2.33
CA LEU A 47 7.75 15.87 2.60
C LEU A 47 6.66 16.26 3.61
N PHE A 48 5.47 15.68 3.51
CA PHE A 48 4.41 15.88 4.50
C PHE A 48 4.86 15.47 5.90
N LEU A 49 5.46 14.28 6.04
CA LEU A 49 5.98 13.79 7.32
C LEU A 49 7.11 14.67 7.87
N LEU A 50 8.04 15.10 7.01
CA LEU A 50 9.09 16.02 7.42
C LEU A 50 8.51 17.34 7.91
N ILE A 51 7.56 17.94 7.19
CA ILE A 51 6.97 19.22 7.59
C ILE A 51 6.32 19.10 8.98
N ILE A 52 5.52 18.06 9.24
CA ILE A 52 4.88 17.91 10.55
C ILE A 52 5.91 17.59 11.66
N LEU A 53 6.98 16.85 11.34
CA LEU A 53 8.06 16.56 12.28
C LEU A 53 8.80 17.83 12.66
N GLU A 54 9.20 18.64 11.68
CA GLU A 54 9.93 19.88 11.90
C GLU A 54 9.07 20.93 12.62
N LEU A 55 7.75 20.97 12.35
CA LEU A 55 6.79 21.78 13.10
C LEU A 55 6.72 21.34 14.56
N ALA A 56 6.56 20.04 14.82
CA ALA A 56 6.48 19.49 16.19
C ALA A 56 7.78 19.70 16.98
N ASN A 57 8.93 19.67 16.31
CA ASN A 57 10.24 19.95 16.91
C ASN A 57 10.58 21.46 16.96
N ALA A 58 9.66 22.34 16.55
CA ALA A 58 9.86 23.79 16.42
C ALA A 58 11.09 24.18 15.58
N SER A 59 11.59 23.27 14.73
CA SER A 59 12.73 23.49 13.83
C SER A 59 12.29 24.20 12.55
N LEU A 60 11.01 24.05 12.18
CA LEU A 60 10.32 24.86 11.18
C LEU A 60 9.26 25.73 11.87
N MET A 61 9.42 27.05 11.82
CA MET A 61 8.48 28.00 12.44
C MET A 61 7.54 28.60 11.39
N VAL A 62 6.24 28.45 11.58
CA VAL A 62 5.21 29.01 10.70
C VAL A 62 4.42 30.08 11.45
N ARG A 63 4.32 31.28 10.86
CA ARG A 63 3.61 32.41 11.47
C ARG A 63 2.16 32.01 11.79
N GLY A 64 1.73 32.25 13.03
CA GLY A 64 0.38 31.93 13.49
C GLY A 64 0.22 30.50 14.01
N ILE A 65 1.26 29.67 13.98
CA ILE A 65 1.29 28.35 14.61
C ILE A 65 2.16 28.44 15.87
N HIS A 66 1.52 28.30 17.04
CA HIS A 66 2.22 28.18 18.31
C HIS A 66 2.27 26.72 18.72
N VAL A 67 3.47 26.16 18.74
CA VAL A 67 3.71 24.81 19.22
C VAL A 67 4.23 24.92 20.65
N GLY A 68 3.44 24.44 21.60
CA GLY A 68 3.79 24.36 23.02
C GLY A 68 3.85 22.90 23.45
N TRP A 69 4.63 22.62 24.48
CA TRP A 69 4.67 21.33 25.16
C TRP A 69 3.72 21.33 26.36
#